data_AF-A0A9E7GIJ6-F1
#
_entry.id   AF-A0A9E7GIJ6-F1
#
_cell.length_a   1.000
_cell.length_b   1.000
_cell.length_c   1.000
_cell.angle_alpha   90.00
_cell.angle_beta   90.00
_cell.angle_gamma   90.00
#
_symmetry.space_group_name_H-M   'P 1'
#
loop_
_entity.id
_entity.type
_entity.pdbx_description
1 polymer ?
#
loop_
_entity_poly.entity_id
_entity_poly.type
_entity_poly.pdbx_seq_one_letter_code
_entity_poly.pdbx_strand_id
1 'polypeptide(L)'
;MSQMDELQRSRILACVQAFCAARYAREDNVPCQIEEGLFLGSVGAALNKSALKDLNITHILTVAKSLDPAFPNEFVYKKIDVSLLLLLI
;
A
#
# COMPACT_ATOMS: atom_id res chain seq x y z
N MET A 1 6.79 -37.13 3.04
CA MET A 1 7.23 -35.96 2.23
C MET A 1 8.58 -35.54 2.77
N SER A 2 9.56 -35.23 1.91
CA SER A 2 10.91 -34.91 2.40
C SER A 2 10.97 -33.48 2.94
N GLN A 3 11.84 -33.21 3.91
CA GLN A 3 12.09 -31.84 4.40
C GLN A 3 12.50 -30.88 3.28
N MET A 4 13.14 -31.40 2.23
CA MET A 4 13.52 -30.63 1.05
C MET A 4 12.28 -30.14 0.27
N ASP A 5 11.26 -30.98 0.13
CA ASP A 5 10.01 -30.64 -0.57
C ASP A 5 9.23 -29.53 0.17
N GLU A 6 9.24 -29.55 1.50
CA GLU A 6 8.58 -28.53 2.33
C GLU A 6 9.29 -27.18 2.24
N LEU A 7 10.63 -27.17 2.26
CA LEU A 7 11.41 -25.95 2.08
C LEU A 7 11.18 -25.34 0.68
N GLN A 8 11.16 -26.17 -0.36
CA GLN A 8 10.89 -25.71 -1.72
C GLN A 8 9.48 -25.12 -1.84
N ARG A 9 8.45 -25.76 -1.27
CA ARG A 9 7.08 -25.23 -1.24
C ARG A 9 6.99 -23.89 -0.50
N SER A 10 7.64 -23.76 0.65
CA SER A 10 7.67 -22.52 1.42
C SER A 10 8.27 -21.37 0.62
N ARG A 11 9.40 -21.61 -0.08
CA ARG A 11 10.03 -20.60 -0.95
C ARG A 11 9.16 -20.21 -2.14
N ILE A 12 8.50 -21.18 -2.78
CA ILE A 12 7.57 -20.90 -3.88
C ILE A 12 6.39 -20.06 -3.39
N LEU A 13 5.80 -20.39 -2.24
CA LEU A 13 4.71 -19.62 -1.64
C LEU A 13 5.13 -18.18 -1.33
N ALA A 14 6.29 -17.98 -0.70
CA ALA A 14 6.81 -16.64 -0.42
C ALA A 14 7.02 -15.83 -1.72
N CYS A 15 7.52 -16.47 -2.78
CA CYS A 15 7.73 -15.83 -4.08
C CYS A 15 6.39 -15.43 -4.74
N VAL A 16 5.39 -16.32 -4.70
CA VAL A 16 4.02 -16.04 -5.20
C VAL A 16 3.37 -14.91 -4.39
N GLN A 17 3.51 -14.91 -3.07
CA GLN A 17 2.98 -13.86 -2.20
C GLN A 17 3.63 -12.50 -2.51
N ALA A 18 4.96 -12.46 -2.64
CA ALA A 18 5.68 -11.25 -3.03
C ALA A 18 5.25 -10.75 -4.42
N PHE A 19 5.08 -11.67 -5.38
CA PHE A 19 4.61 -11.33 -6.73
C PHE A 19 3.18 -10.77 -6.72
N CYS A 20 2.26 -11.41 -5.99
CA CYS A 20 0.89 -10.93 -5.84
C CYS A 20 0.85 -9.55 -5.16
N ALA A 21 1.59 -9.37 -4.06
CA ALA A 21 1.68 -8.08 -3.37
C ALA A 21 2.23 -6.98 -4.30
N ALA A 22 3.29 -7.28 -5.06
CA ALA A 22 3.83 -6.37 -6.06
C ALA A 22 2.83 -6.07 -7.18
N ARG A 23 2.05 -7.05 -7.63
CA ARG A 23 1.02 -6.87 -8.65
C ARG A 23 -0.11 -5.97 -8.17
N TYR A 24 -0.66 -6.22 -6.98
CA TYR A 24 -1.69 -5.37 -6.38
C TYR A 24 -1.22 -3.94 -6.17
N ALA A 25 0.03 -3.74 -5.70
CA ALA A 25 0.61 -2.42 -5.56
C ALA A 25 0.78 -1.67 -6.90
N ARG A 26 0.89 -2.38 -8.03
CA ARG A 26 1.01 -1.79 -9.37
C ARG A 26 -0.33 -1.51 -10.03
N GLU A 27 -1.33 -2.35 -9.78
CA GLU A 27 -2.67 -2.21 -10.36
C GLU A 27 -3.54 -1.19 -9.61
N ASP A 28 -3.29 -0.95 -8.31
CA ASP A 28 -3.99 0.05 -7.48
C ASP A 28 -3.06 1.22 -7.10
N ASN A 29 -2.49 1.87 -8.12
CA ASN A 29 -1.49 2.93 -7.97
C ASN A 29 -2.00 4.35 -8.26
N VAL A 30 -3.30 4.52 -8.46
CA VAL A 30 -3.96 5.82 -8.66
C VAL A 30 -5.05 5.98 -7.59
N PRO A 31 -5.05 7.05 -6.78
CA PRO A 31 -6.11 7.31 -5.82
C PRO A 31 -7.49 7.43 -6.50
N CYS A 32 -8.50 6.80 -5.92
CA CYS A 32 -9.90 6.91 -6.34
C CYS A 32 -10.58 8.07 -5.61
N GLN A 33 -11.27 8.95 -6.35
CA GLN A 33 -12.00 10.06 -5.76
C GLN A 33 -13.30 9.57 -5.12
N ILE A 34 -13.49 9.86 -3.83
CA ILE A 34 -14.73 9.54 -3.10
C ILE A 34 -15.65 10.77 -3.07
N GLU A 35 -15.06 11.94 -2.85
CA GLU A 35 -15.73 13.24 -2.82
C GLU A 35 -14.80 14.34 -3.35
N GLU A 36 -15.31 15.54 -3.60
CA GLU A 36 -14.48 16.70 -3.94
C GLU A 36 -13.39 16.92 -2.88
N GLY A 37 -12.12 16.85 -3.31
CA GLY A 37 -10.97 16.99 -2.42
C GLY A 37 -10.64 15.77 -1.53
N LEU A 38 -11.38 14.66 -1.65
CA LEU A 38 -11.15 13.44 -0.86
C LEU A 38 -10.92 12.22 -1.76
N PHE A 39 -9.77 11.59 -1.56
CA PHE A 39 -9.34 10.41 -2.32
C PHE A 39 -9.02 9.25 -1.38
N LEU A 40 -9.35 8.04 -1.83
CA LEU A 40 -8.97 6.79 -1.20
C LEU A 40 -7.96 6.07 -2.08
N GLY A 41 -6.90 5.54 -1.49
CA GLY A 41 -5.89 4.79 -2.23
C GLY A 41 -5.15 3.80 -1.34
N SER A 42 -4.58 2.78 -1.96
CA SER A 42 -3.69 1.84 -1.26
C SER A 42 -2.30 2.44 -1.00
N VAL A 43 -1.43 1.62 -0.43
CA VAL A 43 0.01 1.92 -0.31
C VAL A 43 0.63 2.19 -1.69
N GLY A 44 0.19 1.50 -2.75
CA GLY A 44 0.66 1.72 -4.12
C GLY A 44 0.35 3.15 -4.60
N ALA A 45 -0.87 3.61 -4.37
CA ALA A 45 -1.29 4.98 -4.69
C ALA A 45 -0.52 6.04 -3.88
N ALA A 46 -0.28 5.79 -2.58
CA ALA A 46 0.51 6.67 -1.73
C ALA A 46 1.99 6.78 -2.16
N LEU A 47 2.50 5.79 -2.89
CA LEU A 47 3.87 5.76 -3.44
C LEU A 47 3.97 6.33 -4.87
N ASN A 48 2.84 6.69 -5.50
CA ASN A 48 2.83 7.23 -6.86
C ASN A 48 2.80 8.77 -6.86
N LYS A 49 3.98 9.39 -6.73
CA LYS A 49 4.12 10.85 -6.69
C LYS A 49 3.45 11.57 -7.87
N SER A 50 3.55 11.03 -9.10
CA SER A 50 2.95 11.67 -10.29
C SER A 50 1.44 11.76 -10.11
N ALA A 51 0.78 10.63 -9.86
CA ALA A 51 -0.67 10.60 -9.67
C ALA A 51 -1.13 11.52 -8.52
N LEU A 52 -0.39 11.58 -7.42
CA LEU A 52 -0.70 12.49 -6.31
C LEU A 52 -0.63 13.96 -6.73
N LYS A 53 0.38 14.36 -7.52
CA LYS A 53 0.52 15.74 -8.01
C LYS A 53 -0.50 16.07 -9.10
N ASP A 54 -0.78 15.14 -10.00
CA ASP A 54 -1.76 15.29 -11.08
C ASP A 54 -3.19 15.47 -10.53
N LEU A 55 -3.47 14.88 -9.37
CA LEU A 55 -4.73 15.05 -8.62
C LEU A 55 -4.71 16.20 -7.62
N ASN A 56 -3.65 17.03 -7.63
CA ASN A 56 -3.46 18.17 -6.73
C ASN A 56 -3.59 17.82 -5.23
N ILE A 57 -3.19 16.60 -4.85
CA ILE A 57 -3.19 16.19 -3.45
C ILE A 57 -2.15 16.99 -2.67
N THR A 58 -2.54 17.49 -1.51
CA THR A 58 -1.68 18.30 -0.62
C THR A 58 -1.47 17.65 0.74
N HIS A 59 -2.41 16.82 1.18
CA HIS A 59 -2.43 16.15 2.48
C HIS A 59 -2.59 14.64 2.30
N ILE A 60 -1.83 13.86 3.06
CA ILE A 60 -1.90 12.40 3.05
C ILE A 60 -2.13 11.89 4.47
N LEU A 61 -3.23 11.16 4.65
CA LEU A 61 -3.57 10.49 5.90
C LEU A 61 -3.23 9.01 5.79
N THR A 62 -2.23 8.55 6.55
CA THR A 62 -1.84 7.15 6.61
C THR A 62 -2.52 6.48 7.80
N VAL A 63 -3.43 5.56 7.54
CA VAL A 63 -4.12 4.76 8.57
C VAL A 63 -3.58 3.32 8.55
N ALA A 64 -2.31 3.18 8.90
CA ALA A 64 -1.61 1.90 8.90
C ALA A 64 -0.40 1.93 9.85
N LYS A 65 -0.11 0.80 10.48
CA LYS A 65 1.06 0.65 11.34
C LYS A 65 2.35 0.62 10.51
N SER A 66 3.41 1.26 11.02
CA SER A 66 4.78 1.15 10.48
C SER A 66 4.97 1.57 9.01
N LEU A 67 4.06 2.37 8.45
CA LEU A 67 4.27 2.97 7.13
C LEU A 67 4.78 4.41 7.29
N ASP A 68 5.94 4.71 6.73
CA ASP A 68 6.54 6.05 6.79
C ASP A 68 6.14 6.89 5.57
N PRO A 69 6.11 8.23 5.69
CA PRO A 69 5.85 9.12 4.58
C PRO A 69 6.82 8.90 3.41
N ALA A 70 6.28 8.64 2.21
CA ALA A 70 7.10 8.41 1.02
C ALA A 70 7.76 9.70 0.49
N PHE A 71 7.07 10.84 0.60
CA PHE A 71 7.52 12.13 0.07
C PHE A 71 7.35 13.25 1.13
N PRO A 72 8.06 13.18 2.26
CA PRO A 72 7.80 14.00 3.45
C PRO A 72 7.94 15.51 3.21
N ASN A 73 8.69 15.93 2.19
CA ASN A 73 8.91 17.34 1.87
C ASN A 73 7.88 17.91 0.88
N GLU A 74 6.97 17.08 0.38
CA GLU A 74 6.07 17.46 -0.72
C GLU A 74 4.59 17.44 -0.39
N PHE A 75 4.23 16.76 0.70
CA PHE A 75 2.86 16.65 1.19
C PHE A 75 2.86 16.76 2.71
N VAL A 76 1.74 17.19 3.27
CA VAL A 76 1.53 17.22 4.72
C VAL A 76 0.99 15.85 5.15
N TYR A 77 1.67 15.20 6.08
CA TYR A 77 1.30 13.87 6.54
C TYR A 77 0.64 13.89 7.93
N LYS A 78 -0.38 13.05 8.09
CA LYS A 78 -0.87 12.62 9.40
C LYS A 78 -0.89 11.10 9.42
N LYS A 79 -0.35 10.51 10.47
CA LYS A 79 -0.34 9.05 10.67
C LYS A 79 -1.24 8.67 11.83
N ILE A 80 -2.08 7.67 11.62
CA ILE A 80 -2.88 7.03 12.65
C ILE A 80 -2.48 5.56 12.66
N ASP A 81 -1.75 5.18 13.71
CA ASP A 81 -1.35 3.79 13.91
C ASP A 81 -2.56 2.97 14.34
N VAL A 82 -3.17 2.27 13.39
CA VAL A 82 -4.18 1.25 13.66
C VAL A 82 -3.53 -0.12 13.58
N SER A 83 -3.79 -0.94 14.60
CA SER A 83 -3.52 -2.37 14.50
C SER A 83 -4.72 -2.97 13.77
N LEU A 84 -4.51 -3.52 12.59
CA LEU A 84 -5.55 -4.29 11.88
C LEU A 84 -5.95 -5.46 12.79
N LEU A 85 -6.99 -5.28 13.60
CA LEU A 85 -7.55 -6.34 14.45
C LEU A 85 -8.54 -7.20 13.66
N LEU A 86 -9.16 -6.65 12.60
CA LEU A 86 -10.01 -7.40 11.69
C LEU A 86 -9.94 -6.78 10.31
N LEU A 87 -9.60 -7.59 9.31
CA LEU A 87 -9.89 -7.33 7.91
C LEU A 87 -11.42 -7.45 7.76
N LEU A 88 -12.17 -6.35 7.95
CA LEU A 88 -13.59 -6.31 7.57
C LEU A 88 -13.66 -5.93 6.10
N ILE A 89 -13.80 -7.00 5.30
CA ILE A 89 -14.23 -6.98 3.89
C ILE A 89 -15.67 -6.47 3.83
#